data_AF-A0A8D4BEC4-F1
#
_entry.id   AF-A0A8D4BEC4-F1
#
_cell.length_a   1.000
_cell.length_b   1.000
_cell.length_c   1.000
_cell.angle_alpha   90.00
_cell.angle_beta   90.00
_cell.angle_gamma   90.00
#
_symmetry.space_group_name_H-M   'P 1'
#
loop_
_entity.id
_entity.type
_entity.pdbx_description
1 polymer ?
#
loop_
_entity_poly.entity_id
_entity_poly.type
_entity_poly.pdbx_seq_one_letter_code
_entity_poly.pdbx_strand_id
1 'polypeptide(L)' 'MFTCTPTLAKEAALDRAMAKRSTCPRCRRRYHHCLPLRIIGSCLECWDGTPADPHSYIAPEPDTVILRAA' A
#
# COMPACT_ATOMS: atom_id res chain seq x y z
N MET A 1 13.15 -31.21 14.44
CA MET A 1 12.30 -30.01 14.45
C MET A 1 12.96 -28.96 13.57
N PHE A 2 12.43 -28.71 12.37
CA PHE A 2 12.96 -27.69 11.46
C PHE A 2 12.09 -26.45 11.64
N THR A 3 12.64 -25.39 12.22
CA THR A 3 11.90 -24.14 12.45
C THR A 3 11.65 -23.46 11.10
N CYS A 4 10.39 -23.29 10.72
CA CYS A 4 9.98 -22.41 9.60
C CYS A 4 10.09 -20.93 9.98
N THR A 5 11.11 -20.55 10.74
CA THR A 5 11.34 -19.15 11.10
C THR A 5 11.80 -18.41 9.84
N PRO A 6 11.10 -17.35 9.41
CA PRO A 6 11.53 -16.56 8.28
C PRO A 6 12.89 -15.91 8.59
N THR A 7 13.74 -15.80 7.57
CA THR A 7 14.94 -14.95 7.66
C THR A 7 14.52 -13.50 7.44
N LEU A 8 15.31 -12.54 7.92
CA LEU A 8 15.07 -11.10 7.69
C LEU A 8 14.85 -10.77 6.20
N ALA A 9 15.58 -11.47 5.31
CA ALA A 9 15.39 -11.33 3.87
C ALA A 9 14.00 -11.79 3.38
N LYS A 10 13.44 -12.84 3.98
CA LYS A 10 12.08 -13.32 3.65
C LYS A 10 11.01 -12.37 4.17
N GLU A 11 11.20 -11.77 5.34
CA GLU A 11 10.30 -10.74 5.88
C GLU A 11 10.29 -9.50 4.98
N ALA A 12 11.46 -9.02 4.59
CA ALA A 12 11.56 -7.89 3.65
C ALA A 12 10.91 -8.20 2.28
N ALA A 13 11.02 -9.44 1.79
CA ALA A 13 10.34 -9.87 0.57
C ALA A 13 8.81 -9.89 0.74
N LEU A 14 8.32 -10.32 1.90
CA LEU A 14 6.91 -10.30 2.25
C LEU A 14 6.38 -8.86 2.32
N ASP A 15 7.10 -7.95 2.97
CA ASP A 15 6.72 -6.55 3.07
C ASP A 15 6.60 -5.89 1.68
N ARG A 16 7.55 -6.15 0.78
CA ARG A 16 7.49 -5.68 -0.61
C ARG A 16 6.28 -6.25 -1.35
N ALA A 17 5.99 -7.55 -1.15
CA ALA A 17 4.84 -8.19 -1.77
C ALA A 17 3.51 -7.62 -1.26
N MET A 18 3.40 -7.37 0.06
CA MET A 18 2.22 -6.76 0.67
C MET A 18 2.04 -5.32 0.23
N ALA A 19 3.12 -4.53 0.21
CA ALA A 19 3.10 -3.16 -0.31
C ALA A 19 2.55 -3.10 -1.75
N LYS A 20 2.97 -4.04 -2.62
CA LYS A 20 2.48 -4.13 -4.00
C LYS A 20 0.99 -4.49 -4.09
N ARG A 21 0.48 -5.32 -3.18
CA ARG A 21 -0.95 -5.71 -3.15
C ARG A 21 -1.86 -4.63 -2.55
N SER A 22 -1.34 -3.82 -1.64
CA SER A 22 -2.07 -2.70 -1.01
C SER A 22 -1.98 -1.39 -1.81
N THR A 23 -1.12 -1.29 -2.81
CA THR A 23 -0.92 -0.05 -3.58
C THR A 23 -1.67 -0.10 -4.89
N CYS A 24 -2.56 0.86 -5.12
CA CYS A 24 -3.24 0.97 -6.40
C CYS A 24 -2.27 1.45 -7.49
N PRO A 25 -2.13 0.76 -8.64
CA PRO A 25 -1.21 1.17 -9.70
C PRO A 25 -1.61 2.50 -10.39
N ARG A 26 -2.90 2.90 -10.31
CA ARG A 26 -3.43 4.12 -10.95
C ARG A 26 -3.24 5.37 -10.09
N CYS A 27 -3.86 5.41 -8.91
CA CYS A 27 -3.78 6.56 -8.00
C CYS A 27 -2.55 6.54 -7.06
N ARG A 28 -1.79 5.44 -7.03
CA ARG A 28 -0.60 5.25 -6.18
C ARG A 28 -0.86 5.36 -4.67
N ARG A 29 -2.12 5.34 -4.24
CA ARG A 29 -2.51 5.31 -2.82
C ARG A 29 -2.29 3.92 -2.25
N ARG A 30 -1.87 3.86 -0.98
CA ARG A 30 -1.68 2.61 -0.23
C ARG A 30 -2.86 2.39 0.72
N TYR A 31 -3.62 1.32 0.53
CA TYR A 31 -4.79 1.00 1.32
C TYR A 31 -4.43 0.12 2.53
N HIS A 32 -5.28 0.12 3.56
CA HIS A 32 -5.11 -0.77 4.72
C HIS A 32 -5.44 -2.24 4.40
N HIS A 33 -6.13 -2.48 3.28
CA HIS A 33 -6.54 -3.80 2.82
C HIS A 33 -5.87 -4.15 1.48
N CYS A 34 -5.86 -5.44 1.13
CA CYS A 34 -5.40 -5.90 -0.18
C CYS A 34 -6.44 -5.56 -1.26
N LEU A 35 -5.99 -4.94 -2.35
CA LEU A 35 -6.87 -4.59 -3.45
C LEU A 35 -7.13 -5.82 -4.34
N PRO A 36 -8.32 -5.94 -4.96
CA PRO A 36 -8.63 -6.98 -5.94
C PRO A 36 -7.95 -6.72 -7.30
N LEU A 37 -6.63 -6.54 -7.32
CA LEU A 37 -5.85 -6.19 -8.52
C LEU A 37 -5.95 -7.23 -9.64
N ARG A 38 -6.28 -8.49 -9.33
CA ARG A 38 -6.44 -9.54 -10.35
C ARG A 38 -7.75 -9.42 -11.14
N ILE A 39 -8.81 -8.86 -10.53
CA ILE A 39 -10.15 -8.77 -11.13
C ILE A 39 -10.37 -7.38 -11.73
N ILE A 40 -10.07 -6.33 -10.96
CA ILE A 40 -10.37 -4.94 -11.30
C ILE A 40 -9.13 -4.21 -11.86
N GLY A 41 -7.92 -4.69 -11.54
CA GLY A 41 -6.67 -4.03 -11.94
C GLY A 41 -6.38 -2.71 -11.21
N SER A 42 -7.28 -2.23 -10.35
CA SER A 42 -7.16 -0.99 -9.59
C SER A 42 -7.98 -1.05 -8.28
N CYS A 43 -7.98 0.03 -7.48
CA CYS A 43 -8.89 0.15 -6.34
C CYS A 43 -10.33 0.36 -6.80
N LEU A 44 -11.28 0.03 -5.92
CA LEU A 44 -12.71 0.20 -6.17
C LEU A 44 -13.06 1.66 -6.53
N GLU A 45 -12.48 2.61 -5.79
CA GLU A 45 -12.64 4.05 -6.01
C GLU A 45 -12.21 4.49 -7.43
N CYS A 46 -11.14 3.91 -7.97
CA CYS A 46 -10.69 4.21 -9.34
C CYS A 46 -11.54 3.51 -10.42
N TRP A 47 -12.32 2.50 -10.04
CA TRP A 47 -13.18 1.76 -10.95
C TRP A 47 -14.60 2.34 -10.99
N ASP A 48 -15.19 2.61 -9.82
CA ASP A 48 -16.54 3.19 -9.67
C ASP A 48 -16.58 4.72 -9.75
N GLY A 49 -15.45 5.40 -9.53
CA GLY A 49 -15.38 6.86 -9.52
C GLY A 49 -15.87 7.52 -8.22
N THR A 50 -16.19 6.72 -7.20
CA THR A 50 -16.52 7.19 -5.84
C THR A 50 -15.31 7.89 -5.22
N PRO A 51 -15.52 8.98 -4.43
CA PRO A 51 -14.43 9.58 -3.67
C PRO A 51 -13.93 8.61 -2.60
N ALA A 52 -12.62 8.33 -2.61
CA ALA A 52 -12.01 7.48 -1.60
C ALA A 52 -12.15 8.07 -0.21
N ASP A 53 -12.67 7.28 0.73
CA ASP A 53 -12.71 7.64 2.14
C ASP A 53 -11.28 7.83 2.70
N PRO A 54 -10.95 8.95 3.36
CA PRO A 54 -9.62 9.21 3.91
C PRO A 54 -9.12 8.21 4.96
N HIS A 55 -10.01 7.45 5.60
CA HIS A 55 -9.64 6.40 6.56
C HIS A 55 -9.41 5.04 5.90
N SER A 56 -9.76 4.88 4.62
CA SER A 56 -9.54 3.63 3.88
C SER A 56 -8.09 3.44 3.40
N TYR A 57 -7.31 4.53 3.37
CA TYR A 57 -5.93 4.52 2.89
C TYR A 57 -4.96 5.25 3.83
N ILE A 58 -3.71 4.82 3.79
CA ILE A 58 -2.60 5.48 4.46
C ILE A 58 -2.34 6.77 3.69
N ALA A 59 -2.70 7.91 4.30
CA ALA A 59 -2.39 9.21 3.73
C ALA A 59 -0.87 9.32 3.53
N PRO A 60 -0.40 9.87 2.40
CA PRO A 60 1.00 10.21 2.29
C PRO A 60 1.34 11.17 3.44
N GLU A 61 2.54 11.04 4.01
CA GLU A 61 3.00 12.02 4.99
C GLU A 61 2.85 13.43 4.37
N PRO A 62 2.28 14.39 5.10
CA PRO A 62 2.34 15.78 4.64
C PRO A 62 3.82 16.09 4.43
N ASP A 63 4.12 16.75 3.31
CA ASP A 63 5.44 17.13 2.84
C ASP A 63 6.16 18.03 3.86
N THR A 64 6.64 17.44 4.94
CA THR A 64 7.39 18.09 6.02
C THR A 64 8.83 18.40 5.58
N VAL A 65 9.09 18.34 4.27
CA VAL A 65 10.38 18.66 3.64
C VAL A 65 10.63 20.19 3.63
N ILE A 66 9.62 21.01 3.93
CA ILE A 66 9.77 22.48 3.97
C ILE A 66 10.24 23.02 5.35
N LEU A 67 10.31 22.22 6.42
CA LEU A 67 10.76 22.68 7.76
C LEU A 67 12.17 22.20 8.18
N ARG A 68 13.05 21.90 7.22
CA ARG A 68 14.48 21.58 7.48
C ARG A 68 15.46 22.48 6.71
N ALA A 69 15.05 23.70 6.37
CA ALA A 69 15.93 24.72 5.80
C ALA A 69 15.50 26.13 6.26
N ALA A 70 15.72 26.43 7.54
CA ALA A 70 15.84 27.79 8.08
C ALA A 70 16.68 27.74 9.36
#